data_AF-A0A6I7LU47-F1
#
_entry.id   AF-A0A6I7LU47-F1
#
_cell.length_a   1.000
_cell.length_b   1.000
_cell.length_c   1.000
_cell.angle_alpha   90.00
_cell.angle_beta   90.00
_cell.angle_gamma   90.00
#
_symmetry.space_group_name_H-M   'P 1'
#
loop_
_entity.id
_entity.type
_entity.pdbx_description
1 polymer ?
#
loop_
_entity_poly.entity_id
_entity_poly.type
_entity_poly.pdbx_seq_one_letter_code
_entity_poly.pdbx_strand_id
1 'polypeptide(L)'
;MARLETLKKLETTLENFLRQAVEAETARLEHFQSIDTLDDIARDSMKGRFINNRLGNWFARNKGLLDIKDMKEFEISSIANLLNEIQSGMDRSDTETDKLADEIEHWKEQGIVPKRRLILKGKAESDQPNITEKFLEMLKKEAEFLEYEPNKGEHLLTILDDVLKSAEAKEDPMYIHLAASMIYFMRMNGYKVGPFVKRLKEIEQAKSGGSHAG
;
A
#
# COMPACT_ATOMS: atom_id res chain seq x y z
N MET A 1 -4.91 5.73 32.03
CA MET A 1 -5.51 4.62 31.27
C MET A 1 -6.05 5.08 29.91
N ALA A 2 -6.77 6.21 29.81
CA ALA A 2 -7.30 6.73 28.54
C ALA A 2 -6.27 6.90 27.40
N ARG A 3 -5.08 7.45 27.69
CA ARG A 3 -4.05 7.73 26.67
C ARG A 3 -3.47 6.48 25.98
N LEU A 4 -3.35 5.38 26.72
CA LEU A 4 -2.80 4.12 26.21
C LEU A 4 -3.84 3.41 25.31
N GLU A 5 -5.13 3.58 25.61
CA GLU A 5 -6.22 3.13 24.74
C GLU A 5 -6.32 3.99 23.47
N THR A 6 -6.11 5.31 23.56
CA THR A 6 -6.07 6.21 22.39
C THR A 6 -4.92 5.85 21.46
N LEU A 7 -3.72 5.59 21.99
CA LEU A 7 -2.57 5.18 21.19
C LEU A 7 -2.78 3.82 20.51
N LYS A 8 -3.36 2.83 21.21
CA LYS A 8 -3.70 1.54 20.59
C LYS A 8 -4.76 1.66 19.51
N LYS A 9 -5.75 2.55 19.68
CA LYS A 9 -6.74 2.82 18.64
C LYS A 9 -6.09 3.43 17.41
N LEU A 10 -5.21 4.42 17.59
CA LEU A 10 -4.44 5.04 16.52
C LEU A 10 -3.58 4.03 15.75
N GLU A 11 -2.87 3.17 16.47
CA GLU A 11 -2.07 2.08 15.90
C GLU A 11 -2.95 1.14 15.06
N THR A 12 -4.06 0.67 15.60
CA THR A 12 -5.01 -0.21 14.89
C THR A 12 -5.57 0.46 13.63
N THR A 13 -5.92 1.75 13.69
CA THR A 13 -6.40 2.49 12.51
C THR A 13 -5.33 2.68 11.46
N LEU A 14 -4.07 2.90 11.87
CA LEU A 14 -2.95 3.08 10.96
C LEU A 14 -2.60 1.75 10.28
N GLU A 15 -2.61 0.64 11.01
CA GLU A 15 -2.45 -0.70 10.43
C GLU A 15 -3.54 -1.04 9.41
N ASN A 16 -4.80 -0.75 9.74
CA ASN A 16 -5.91 -0.98 8.82
C ASN A 16 -5.81 -0.12 7.55
N PHE A 17 -5.40 1.15 7.70
CA PHE A 17 -5.16 2.03 6.56
C PHE A 17 -4.02 1.52 5.68
N LEU A 18 -2.88 1.17 6.29
CA LEU A 18 -1.73 0.63 5.54
C LEU A 18 -2.10 -0.66 4.81
N ARG A 19 -2.86 -1.55 5.44
CA ARG A 19 -3.35 -2.76 4.78
C ARG A 19 -4.22 -2.43 3.57
N GLN A 20 -5.21 -1.54 3.72
CA GLN A 20 -6.08 -1.14 2.61
C GLN A 20 -5.31 -0.43 1.49
N ALA A 21 -4.35 0.42 1.83
CA ALA A 21 -3.52 1.12 0.86
C ALA A 21 -2.61 0.14 0.09
N VAL A 22 -2.03 -0.84 0.79
CA VAL A 22 -1.23 -1.90 0.16
C VAL A 22 -2.10 -2.78 -0.74
N GLU A 23 -3.29 -3.18 -0.30
CA GLU A 23 -4.23 -3.97 -1.11
C GLU A 23 -4.66 -3.19 -2.37
N ALA A 24 -4.99 -1.91 -2.24
CA ALA A 24 -5.36 -1.06 -3.38
C ALA A 24 -4.19 -0.86 -4.36
N GLU A 25 -2.98 -0.62 -3.86
CA GLU A 25 -1.80 -0.45 -4.73
C GLU A 25 -1.37 -1.77 -5.35
N THR A 26 -1.52 -2.90 -4.67
CA THR A 26 -1.23 -4.24 -5.23
C THR A 26 -2.17 -4.55 -6.37
N ALA A 27 -3.48 -4.31 -6.20
CA ALA A 27 -4.46 -4.46 -7.29
C ALA A 27 -4.13 -3.53 -8.48
N ARG A 28 -3.72 -2.29 -8.20
CA ARG A 28 -3.29 -1.34 -9.24
C ARG A 28 -2.04 -1.83 -9.98
N LEU A 29 -1.04 -2.33 -9.27
CA LEU A 29 0.19 -2.86 -9.85
C LEU A 29 -0.06 -4.11 -10.70
N GLU A 30 -0.94 -5.01 -10.26
CA GLU A 30 -1.34 -6.18 -11.05
C GLU A 30 -2.01 -5.77 -12.38
N HIS A 31 -2.84 -4.72 -12.37
CA HIS A 31 -3.42 -4.17 -13.60
C HIS A 31 -2.37 -3.59 -14.55
N PHE A 32 -1.41 -2.79 -14.05
CA PHE A 32 -0.33 -2.26 -14.89
C PHE A 32 0.55 -3.37 -15.47
N GLN A 33 0.90 -4.38 -14.67
CA GLN A 33 1.64 -5.54 -15.16
C GLN A 33 0.87 -6.28 -16.26
N SER A 34 -0.46 -6.40 -16.12
CA SER A 34 -1.30 -6.99 -17.16
C SER A 34 -1.24 -6.20 -18.47
N ILE A 35 -1.30 -4.87 -18.42
CA ILE A 35 -1.17 -4.01 -19.61
C ILE A 35 0.23 -4.14 -20.23
N ASP A 36 1.29 -4.13 -19.43
CA ASP A 36 2.67 -4.29 -19.91
C ASP A 36 2.86 -5.65 -20.60
N THR A 37 2.31 -6.73 -20.03
CA THR A 37 2.37 -8.05 -20.69
C THR A 37 1.61 -8.08 -22.01
N LEU A 38 0.52 -7.31 -22.14
CA LEU A 38 -0.23 -7.19 -23.39
C LEU A 38 0.53 -6.37 -24.43
N ASP A 39 1.23 -5.30 -24.03
CA ASP A 39 2.11 -4.53 -24.92
C ASP A 39 3.26 -5.40 -25.45
N ASP A 40 3.87 -6.22 -24.59
CA ASP A 40 4.89 -7.18 -25.02
C ASP A 40 4.34 -8.20 -26.04
N ILE A 41 3.10 -8.67 -25.84
CA ILE A 41 2.42 -9.56 -26.79
C ILE A 41 2.17 -8.83 -28.12
N ALA A 42 1.71 -7.59 -28.09
CA ALA A 42 1.46 -6.78 -29.28
C ALA A 42 2.75 -6.55 -30.08
N ARG A 43 3.86 -6.22 -29.40
CA ARG A 43 5.17 -6.05 -30.05
C ARG A 43 5.68 -7.33 -30.70
N ASP A 44 5.46 -8.49 -30.07
CA ASP A 44 5.84 -9.77 -30.64
C ASP A 44 4.94 -10.19 -31.81
N SER A 45 3.64 -9.86 -31.74
CA SER A 45 2.68 -10.03 -32.84
C SER A 45 3.13 -9.27 -34.10
N MET A 46 3.49 -7.99 -33.95
CA MET A 46 3.97 -7.16 -35.06
C MET A 46 5.28 -7.67 -35.68
N LYS A 47 6.08 -8.44 -34.92
CA LYS A 47 7.30 -9.09 -35.42
C LYS A 47 7.01 -10.43 -36.10
N GLY A 48 5.75 -10.84 -36.24
CA GLY A 48 5.33 -12.11 -36.83
C GLY A 48 5.65 -13.33 -35.96
N ARG A 49 5.82 -13.15 -34.65
CA ARG A 49 6.07 -14.27 -33.72
C ARG A 49 4.74 -14.93 -33.34
N PHE A 50 4.82 -16.22 -33.02
CA PHE A 50 3.66 -16.96 -32.51
C PHE A 50 3.30 -16.49 -31.10
N ILE A 51 2.11 -15.90 -30.95
CA ILE A 51 1.64 -15.29 -29.68
C ILE A 51 0.47 -16.05 -29.03
N ASN A 52 -0.12 -17.03 -29.71
CA ASN A 52 -1.44 -17.59 -29.36
C ASN A 52 -1.51 -18.07 -27.90
N ASN A 53 -0.50 -18.83 -27.45
CA ASN A 53 -0.43 -19.31 -26.07
C ASN A 53 -0.34 -18.18 -25.04
N ARG A 54 0.41 -17.10 -25.36
CA ARG A 54 0.58 -15.97 -24.44
C ARG A 54 -0.68 -15.12 -24.38
N LEU A 55 -1.32 -14.88 -25.52
CA LEU A 55 -2.57 -14.13 -25.59
C LEU A 55 -3.71 -14.90 -24.91
N GLY A 56 -3.85 -16.20 -25.14
CA GLY A 56 -4.84 -17.04 -24.46
C GLY A 56 -4.64 -17.07 -22.94
N ASN A 57 -3.38 -17.18 -22.49
CA ASN A 57 -3.06 -17.09 -21.06
C ASN A 57 -3.39 -15.71 -20.47
N TRP A 58 -3.20 -14.64 -21.25
CA TRP A 58 -3.57 -13.30 -20.85
C TRP A 58 -5.08 -13.17 -20.67
N PHE A 59 -5.89 -13.64 -21.63
CA PHE A 59 -7.36 -13.66 -21.49
C PHE A 59 -7.82 -14.45 -20.28
N ALA A 60 -7.26 -15.64 -20.05
CA ALA A 60 -7.62 -16.49 -18.92
C ALA A 60 -7.37 -15.81 -17.56
N ARG A 61 -6.23 -15.11 -17.41
CA ARG A 61 -5.87 -14.39 -16.18
C ARG A 61 -6.71 -13.13 -15.97
N ASN A 62 -7.13 -12.50 -17.06
CA ASN A 62 -7.79 -11.21 -17.04
C ASN A 62 -9.31 -11.31 -17.25
N LYS A 63 -9.90 -12.50 -17.18
CA LYS A 63 -11.35 -12.67 -17.35
C LYS A 63 -12.16 -11.84 -16.35
N GLY A 64 -11.66 -11.68 -15.12
CA GLY A 64 -12.28 -10.84 -14.09
C GLY A 64 -12.26 -9.33 -14.43
N LEU A 65 -11.40 -8.88 -15.35
CA LEU A 65 -11.38 -7.49 -15.82
C LEU A 65 -12.71 -7.08 -16.47
N LEU A 66 -13.42 -8.02 -17.08
CA LEU A 66 -14.73 -7.79 -17.69
C LEU A 66 -15.82 -7.46 -16.67
N ASP A 67 -15.68 -7.92 -15.44
CA ASP A 67 -16.66 -7.72 -14.37
C ASP A 67 -16.40 -6.44 -13.55
N ILE A 68 -15.21 -5.85 -13.67
CA ILE A 68 -14.80 -4.68 -12.88
C ILE A 68 -15.36 -3.41 -13.52
N LYS A 69 -16.50 -2.93 -12.99
CA LYS A 69 -17.10 -1.63 -13.33
C LYS A 69 -16.20 -0.41 -13.07
N ASP A 70 -15.10 -0.58 -12.34
CA ASP A 70 -14.26 0.50 -11.84
C ASP A 70 -12.99 0.76 -12.68
N MET A 71 -12.84 0.13 -13.84
CA MET A 71 -11.72 0.46 -14.72
C MET A 71 -11.77 1.89 -15.22
N LYS A 72 -10.60 2.53 -15.25
CA LYS A 72 -10.50 3.88 -15.81
C LYS A 72 -10.63 3.81 -17.33
N GLU A 73 -11.36 4.77 -17.91
CA GLU A 73 -11.59 4.87 -19.36
C GLU A 73 -10.28 4.83 -20.18
N PHE A 74 -9.19 5.35 -19.62
CA PHE A 74 -7.85 5.31 -20.22
C PHE A 74 -7.27 3.89 -20.32
N GLU A 75 -7.41 3.07 -19.29
CA GLU A 75 -6.89 1.69 -19.24
C GLU A 75 -7.65 0.81 -20.24
N ILE A 76 -8.97 0.96 -20.26
CA ILE A 76 -9.88 0.34 -21.23
C ILE A 76 -9.44 0.70 -22.66
N SER A 77 -9.21 1.99 -22.92
CA SER A 77 -8.76 2.48 -24.22
C SER A 77 -7.40 1.94 -24.63
N SER A 78 -6.48 1.76 -23.66
CA SER A 78 -5.14 1.23 -23.90
C SER A 78 -5.18 -0.25 -24.27
N ILE A 79 -5.90 -1.07 -23.49
CA ILE A 79 -6.14 -2.49 -23.78
C ILE A 79 -6.80 -2.65 -25.16
N ALA A 80 -7.82 -1.84 -25.44
CA ALA A 80 -8.51 -1.83 -26.71
C ALA A 80 -7.59 -1.57 -27.91
N ASN A 81 -6.68 -0.61 -27.79
CA ASN A 81 -5.72 -0.29 -28.85
C ASN A 81 -4.76 -1.46 -29.08
N LEU A 82 -4.20 -2.04 -28.00
CA LEU A 82 -3.29 -3.17 -28.09
C LEU A 82 -3.95 -4.42 -28.69
N LEU A 83 -5.18 -4.73 -28.30
CA LEU A 83 -5.94 -5.84 -28.87
C LEU A 83 -6.26 -5.62 -30.36
N ASN A 84 -6.56 -4.39 -30.77
CA ASN A 84 -6.75 -4.07 -32.19
C ASN A 84 -5.46 -4.22 -33.00
N GLU A 85 -4.32 -3.82 -32.44
CA GLU A 85 -3.00 -4.00 -33.07
C GLU A 85 -2.65 -5.47 -33.23
N ILE A 86 -2.85 -6.26 -32.17
CA ILE A 86 -2.69 -7.72 -32.21
C ILE A 86 -3.61 -8.34 -33.28
N GLN A 87 -4.89 -7.96 -33.29
CA GLN A 87 -5.86 -8.49 -34.26
C GLN A 87 -5.48 -8.17 -35.70
N SER A 88 -4.86 -7.00 -35.95
CA SER A 88 -4.40 -6.61 -37.29
C SER A 88 -3.21 -7.44 -37.80
N GLY A 89 -2.43 -8.03 -36.90
CA GLY A 89 -1.28 -8.89 -37.21
C GLY A 89 -1.59 -10.39 -37.25
N MET A 90 -2.84 -10.79 -36.99
CA MET A 90 -3.27 -12.18 -36.92
C MET A 90 -3.62 -12.75 -38.30
N ASP A 91 -3.16 -13.97 -38.57
CA ASP A 91 -3.57 -14.74 -39.75
C ASP A 91 -4.83 -15.57 -39.45
N ARG A 92 -5.97 -15.17 -40.02
CA ARG A 92 -7.26 -15.85 -39.83
C ARG A 92 -7.39 -17.19 -40.56
N SER A 93 -6.39 -17.60 -41.33
CA SER A 93 -6.40 -18.92 -41.96
C SER A 93 -6.16 -20.06 -40.96
N ASP A 94 -5.58 -19.75 -39.79
CA ASP A 94 -5.35 -20.70 -38.70
C ASP A 94 -6.51 -20.71 -37.69
N THR A 95 -7.01 -21.92 -37.41
CA THR A 95 -8.14 -22.15 -36.49
C THR A 95 -7.90 -21.70 -35.04
N GLU A 96 -6.64 -21.72 -34.56
CA GLU A 96 -6.34 -21.22 -33.21
C GLU A 96 -6.35 -19.70 -33.17
N THR A 97 -5.80 -19.08 -34.21
CA THR A 97 -5.76 -17.64 -34.36
C THR A 97 -7.16 -17.05 -34.58
N ASP A 98 -8.03 -17.76 -35.31
CA ASP A 98 -9.43 -17.37 -35.52
C ASP A 98 -10.23 -17.34 -34.21
N LYS A 99 -10.06 -18.35 -33.34
CA LYS A 99 -10.70 -18.37 -32.00
C LYS A 99 -10.26 -17.19 -31.12
N LEU A 100 -8.98 -16.81 -31.19
CA LEU A 100 -8.47 -15.65 -30.45
C LEU A 100 -9.00 -14.33 -31.04
N ALA A 101 -9.20 -14.27 -32.37
CA ALA A 101 -9.83 -13.12 -33.00
C ALA A 101 -11.30 -12.97 -32.59
N ASP A 102 -12.03 -14.08 -32.46
CA ASP A 102 -13.40 -14.11 -31.92
C ASP A 102 -13.45 -13.69 -30.45
N GLU A 103 -12.47 -14.11 -29.65
CA GLU A 103 -12.37 -13.69 -28.25
C GLU A 103 -12.08 -12.18 -28.13
N ILE A 104 -11.20 -11.62 -28.98
CA ILE A 104 -11.02 -10.17 -29.10
C ILE A 104 -12.35 -9.49 -29.46
N GLU A 105 -13.11 -10.05 -30.40
CA GLU A 105 -14.40 -9.51 -30.84
C GLU A 105 -15.45 -9.53 -29.72
N HIS A 106 -15.52 -10.62 -28.95
CA HIS A 106 -16.36 -10.73 -27.76
C HIS A 106 -16.04 -9.63 -26.73
N TRP A 107 -14.75 -9.35 -26.51
CA TRP A 107 -14.34 -8.24 -25.63
C TRP A 107 -14.75 -6.86 -26.18
N LYS A 108 -14.87 -6.70 -27.51
CA LYS A 108 -15.42 -5.47 -28.11
C LYS A 108 -16.92 -5.32 -27.86
N GLU A 109 -17.66 -6.42 -27.98
CA GLU A 109 -19.11 -6.43 -27.78
C GLU A 109 -19.50 -6.10 -26.33
N GLN A 110 -18.70 -6.54 -25.36
CA GLN A 110 -18.85 -6.22 -23.94
C GLN A 110 -18.52 -4.75 -23.59
N GLY A 111 -18.11 -3.94 -24.57
CA GLY A 111 -17.89 -2.50 -24.40
C GLY A 111 -16.49 -2.11 -23.91
N ILE A 112 -15.55 -3.07 -23.82
CA ILE A 112 -14.15 -2.79 -23.44
C ILE A 112 -13.34 -2.21 -24.61
N VAL A 113 -13.74 -2.49 -25.85
CA VAL A 113 -13.08 -1.90 -27.02
C VAL A 113 -14.02 -0.87 -27.65
N PRO A 114 -13.74 0.44 -27.55
CA PRO A 114 -14.53 1.44 -28.25
C PRO A 114 -14.56 1.13 -29.75
N LYS A 115 -15.78 1.06 -30.33
CA LYS A 115 -16.04 0.73 -31.75
C LYS A 115 -15.36 1.67 -32.76
N ARG A 116 -14.69 2.73 -32.31
CA ARG A 116 -13.96 3.69 -33.14
C ARG A 116 -12.62 3.98 -32.51
N ARG A 117 -11.57 4.00 -33.34
CA ARG A 117 -10.21 4.40 -32.99
C ARG A 117 -10.23 5.86 -32.51
N LEU A 118 -10.30 6.07 -31.20
CA LEU A 118 -10.24 7.38 -30.57
C LEU A 118 -8.76 7.79 -30.51
N ILE A 119 -8.34 8.65 -31.44
CA ILE A 119 -7.07 9.38 -31.31
C ILE A 119 -7.31 10.46 -30.25
N LEU A 120 -7.00 10.16 -28.98
CA LEU A 120 -7.11 11.12 -27.89
C LEU A 120 -5.77 11.82 -27.68
N LYS A 121 -5.73 13.12 -28.00
CA LYS A 121 -4.78 14.05 -27.37
C LYS A 121 -5.07 14.02 -25.87
N GLY A 122 -4.19 13.42 -25.09
CA GLY A 122 -4.33 13.29 -23.63
C GLY A 122 -4.62 14.64 -23.00
N LYS A 123 -5.80 14.77 -22.38
CA LYS A 123 -6.13 15.88 -21.49
C LYS A 123 -5.66 15.46 -20.09
N ALA A 124 -4.97 16.35 -19.40
CA ALA A 124 -4.42 16.10 -18.07
C ALA A 124 -5.48 15.51 -17.11
N GLU A 125 -5.04 14.52 -16.34
CA GLU A 125 -5.83 13.65 -15.47
C GLU A 125 -6.86 14.43 -14.64
N SER A 126 -8.11 13.96 -14.66
CA SER A 126 -9.17 14.47 -13.81
C SER A 126 -8.99 13.97 -12.38
N ASP A 127 -8.61 14.88 -11.49
CA ASP A 127 -9.16 15.15 -10.15
C ASP A 127 -9.98 14.03 -9.46
N GLN A 128 -9.42 12.81 -9.38
CA GLN A 128 -9.86 11.86 -8.36
C GLN A 128 -9.27 12.34 -7.03
N PRO A 129 -10.06 12.43 -5.95
CA PRO A 129 -9.53 12.87 -4.66
C PRO A 129 -8.44 11.88 -4.27
N ASN A 130 -7.20 12.36 -4.28
CA ASN A 130 -6.03 11.53 -4.06
C ASN A 130 -6.20 10.89 -2.69
N ILE A 131 -6.06 9.57 -2.58
CA ILE A 131 -6.17 8.86 -1.30
C ILE A 131 -5.19 9.49 -0.28
N THR A 132 -4.05 9.99 -0.79
CA THR A 132 -3.10 10.80 -0.05
C THR A 132 -3.69 12.11 0.48
N GLU A 133 -4.51 12.84 -0.29
CA GLU A 133 -5.16 14.08 0.16
C GLU A 133 -6.21 13.83 1.24
N LYS A 134 -7.04 12.79 1.09
CA LYS A 134 -8.00 12.39 2.13
C LYS A 134 -7.29 11.99 3.43
N PHE A 135 -6.16 11.28 3.32
CA PHE A 135 -5.34 10.91 4.47
C PHE A 135 -4.67 12.13 5.12
N LEU A 136 -4.15 13.07 4.33
CA LEU A 136 -3.59 14.32 4.83
C LEU A 136 -4.65 15.16 5.55
N GLU A 137 -5.87 15.22 5.03
CA GLU A 137 -6.98 15.92 5.68
C GLU A 137 -7.39 15.25 7.01
N MET A 138 -7.36 13.91 7.05
CA MET A 138 -7.64 13.14 8.26
C MET A 138 -6.52 13.31 9.31
N LEU A 139 -5.25 13.22 8.90
CA LEU A 139 -4.10 13.49 9.77
C LEU A 139 -4.14 14.91 10.34
N LYS A 140 -4.58 15.88 9.52
CA LYS A 140 -4.75 17.26 9.95
C LYS A 140 -5.84 17.37 11.02
N LYS A 141 -7.00 16.72 10.83
CA LYS A 141 -8.07 16.67 11.85
C LYS A 141 -7.62 16.00 13.15
N GLU A 142 -6.84 14.93 13.05
CA GLU A 142 -6.33 14.23 14.24
C GLU A 142 -5.24 15.04 14.94
N ALA A 143 -4.38 15.73 14.19
CA ALA A 143 -3.40 16.66 14.75
C ALA A 143 -4.08 17.84 15.45
N GLU A 144 -5.13 18.40 14.84
CA GLU A 144 -5.99 19.42 15.46
C GLU A 144 -6.66 18.87 16.74
N PHE A 145 -7.16 17.63 16.72
CA PHE A 145 -7.72 16.98 17.92
C PHE A 145 -6.68 16.84 19.04
N LEU A 146 -5.45 16.45 18.71
CA LEU A 146 -4.32 16.38 19.65
C LEU A 146 -3.87 17.77 20.15
N GLU A 147 -3.99 18.82 19.34
CA GLU A 147 -3.73 20.20 19.77
C GLU A 147 -4.80 20.74 20.74
N TYR A 148 -6.03 20.21 20.65
CA TYR A 148 -7.17 20.56 21.49
C TYR A 148 -7.33 19.68 22.74
N GLU A 149 -6.56 18.58 22.89
CA GLU A 149 -6.51 17.86 24.16
C GLU A 149 -5.92 18.76 25.27
N PRO A 150 -6.61 18.91 26.41
CA PRO A 150 -6.16 19.77 27.52
C PRO A 150 -4.87 19.27 28.20
N ASN A 151 -4.37 18.09 27.83
CA ASN A 151 -3.12 17.50 28.33
C ASN A 151 -1.91 17.84 27.44
N LYS A 152 -1.87 19.07 26.91
CA LYS A 152 -0.65 19.73 26.43
C LYS A 152 0.39 19.74 27.54
N GLY A 153 1.28 18.74 27.58
CA GLY A 153 2.47 18.87 28.43
C GLY A 153 3.06 17.62 29.04
N GLU A 154 2.54 16.41 28.80
CA GLU A 154 3.37 15.22 29.05
C GLU A 154 4.41 15.13 27.93
N HIS A 155 5.45 15.96 28.05
CA HIS A 155 6.66 15.97 27.25
C HIS A 155 7.17 14.52 27.12
N LEU A 156 7.83 14.15 26.02
CA LEU A 156 8.40 12.79 25.83
C LEU A 156 9.22 12.31 27.05
N LEU A 157 9.79 13.25 27.81
CA LEU A 157 10.52 13.02 29.06
C LEU A 157 9.61 12.56 30.21
N THR A 158 8.39 13.08 30.32
CA THR A 158 7.39 12.65 31.32
C THR A 158 6.90 11.24 31.01
N ILE A 159 6.65 10.95 29.72
CA ILE A 159 6.29 9.58 29.29
C ILE A 159 7.43 8.61 29.61
N LEU A 160 8.68 9.01 29.32
CA LEU A 160 9.85 8.22 29.68
C LEU A 160 9.98 8.01 31.19
N ASP A 161 9.70 9.04 32.00
CA ASP A 161 9.71 8.94 33.46
C ASP A 161 8.66 7.95 33.97
N ASP A 162 7.45 7.95 33.40
CA ASP A 162 6.39 7.02 33.80
C ASP A 162 6.65 5.58 33.34
N VAL A 163 7.29 5.41 32.17
CA VAL A 163 7.77 4.09 31.73
C VAL A 163 8.89 3.59 32.64
N LEU A 164 9.80 4.45 33.10
CA LEU A 164 10.85 4.07 34.07
C LEU A 164 10.28 3.75 35.45
N LYS A 165 9.30 4.50 35.96
CA LYS A 165 8.57 4.14 37.18
C LYS A 165 7.84 2.80 37.03
N SER A 166 7.27 2.55 35.85
CA SER A 166 6.63 1.26 35.55
C SER A 166 7.65 0.13 35.48
N ALA A 167 8.85 0.39 34.95
CA ALA A 167 9.96 -0.55 34.94
C ALA A 167 10.51 -0.83 36.35
N GLU A 168 10.49 0.15 37.25
CA GLU A 168 10.80 -0.02 38.68
C GLU A 168 9.74 -0.86 39.40
N ALA A 169 8.46 -0.57 39.17
CA ALA A 169 7.37 -1.15 39.93
C ALA A 169 6.93 -2.55 39.46
N LYS A 170 7.10 -2.87 38.18
CA LYS A 170 6.63 -4.13 37.56
C LYS A 170 7.81 -5.02 37.19
N GLU A 171 7.70 -6.33 37.39
CA GLU A 171 8.76 -7.29 37.04
C GLU A 171 8.92 -7.53 35.54
N ASP A 172 7.96 -7.10 34.73
CA ASP A 172 7.96 -7.33 33.28
C ASP A 172 9.16 -6.65 32.57
N PRO A 173 10.04 -7.43 31.90
CA PRO A 173 11.21 -6.91 31.19
C PRO A 173 10.84 -6.01 30.00
N MET A 174 9.60 -6.08 29.49
CA MET A 174 9.13 -5.24 28.39
C MET A 174 9.27 -3.75 28.70
N TYR A 175 9.03 -3.32 29.96
CA TYR A 175 9.16 -1.91 30.34
C TYR A 175 10.61 -1.42 30.32
N ILE A 176 11.58 -2.30 30.58
CA ILE A 176 13.01 -1.99 30.47
C ILE A 176 13.39 -1.80 29.00
N HIS A 177 12.95 -2.71 28.13
CA HIS A 177 13.18 -2.61 26.69
C HIS A 177 12.52 -1.37 26.08
N LEU A 178 11.31 -1.03 26.51
CA LEU A 178 10.59 0.17 26.09
C LEU A 178 11.29 1.45 26.57
N ALA A 179 11.75 1.49 27.82
CA ALA A 179 12.54 2.61 28.32
C ALA A 179 13.86 2.77 27.52
N ALA A 180 14.54 1.67 27.21
CA ALA A 180 15.77 1.67 26.44
C ALA A 180 15.56 2.18 25.00
N SER A 181 14.50 1.74 24.33
CA SER A 181 14.17 2.17 22.96
C SER A 181 13.78 3.65 22.90
N MET A 182 13.00 4.13 23.87
CA MET A 182 12.67 5.54 24.01
C MET A 182 13.93 6.40 24.25
N ILE A 183 14.81 5.99 25.15
CA ILE A 183 16.08 6.68 25.42
C ILE A 183 16.95 6.74 24.16
N TYR A 184 17.03 5.65 23.40
CA TYR A 184 17.79 5.59 22.15
C TYR A 184 17.23 6.57 21.11
N PHE A 185 15.91 6.55 20.88
CA PHE A 185 15.23 7.46 19.97
C PHE A 185 15.45 8.93 20.36
N MET A 186 15.29 9.24 21.65
CA MET A 186 15.49 10.60 22.15
C MET A 186 16.94 11.06 22.02
N ARG A 187 17.92 10.17 22.24
CA ARG A 187 19.34 10.49 22.04
C ARG A 187 19.66 10.80 20.58
N MET A 188 19.10 10.04 19.64
CA MET A 188 19.28 10.28 18.20
C MET A 188 18.71 11.63 17.75
N ASN A 189 17.64 12.10 18.40
CA ASN A 189 17.04 13.40 18.14
C ASN A 189 17.64 14.54 18.99
N GLY A 190 18.82 14.35 19.60
CA GLY A 190 19.56 15.40 20.30
C GLY A 190 19.06 15.75 21.71
N TYR A 191 18.17 14.96 22.30
CA TYR A 191 17.70 15.19 23.66
C TYR A 191 18.75 14.80 24.71
N LYS A 192 18.83 15.58 25.80
CA LYS A 192 19.70 15.30 26.95
C LYS A 192 19.09 14.22 27.85
N VAL A 193 19.32 12.95 27.51
CA VAL A 193 18.76 11.79 28.22
C VAL A 193 19.68 11.16 29.28
N GLY A 194 20.82 11.80 29.59
CA GLY A 194 21.83 11.26 30.52
C GLY A 194 21.28 10.78 31.89
N PRO A 195 20.42 11.54 32.59
CA PRO A 195 19.84 11.11 33.86
C PRO A 195 18.98 9.84 33.74
N PHE A 196 18.22 9.72 32.65
CA PHE A 196 17.33 8.57 32.39
C PHE A 196 18.12 7.30 32.04
N VAL A 197 19.24 7.44 31.33
CA VAL A 197 20.16 6.33 31.06
C VAL A 197 20.74 5.77 32.36
N LYS A 198 21.13 6.66 33.29
CA LYS A 198 21.68 6.23 34.59
C LYS A 198 20.63 5.47 35.40
N ARG A 199 19.41 6.02 35.48
CA ARG A 199 18.29 5.40 36.19
C ARG A 199 17.90 4.04 35.60
N LEU A 200 17.86 3.91 34.27
CA LEU A 200 17.59 2.62 33.61
C LEU A 200 18.62 1.55 34.00
N LYS A 201 19.91 1.90 34.05
CA LYS A 201 20.97 0.96 34.47
C LYS A 201 20.84 0.55 35.93
N GLU A 202 20.44 1.47 36.81
CA GLU A 202 20.20 1.17 38.23
C GLU A 202 19.03 0.18 38.38
N ILE A 203 17.95 0.34 37.61
CA ILE A 203 16.81 -0.60 37.57
C ILE A 203 17.23 -1.97 37.04
N GLU A 204 17.99 -1.99 35.93
CA GLU A 204 18.46 -3.23 35.32
C GLU A 204 19.38 -4.01 36.27
N GLN A 205 20.28 -3.33 36.98
CA GLN A 205 21.15 -3.91 38.01
C GLN A 205 20.36 -4.42 39.23
N ALA A 206 19.36 -3.69 39.69
CA ALA A 206 18.51 -4.12 40.80
C ALA A 206 17.74 -5.41 40.45
N LYS A 207 17.28 -5.55 39.20
CA LYS A 207 16.57 -6.77 38.76
C LYS A 207 17.47 -7.93 38.41
N SER A 208 18.63 -7.68 37.81
CA SER A 208 19.60 -8.74 37.48
C SER A 208 20.40 -9.23 38.70
N GLY A 209 20.58 -8.38 39.72
CA GLY A 209 21.21 -8.75 41.00
C GLY A 209 20.30 -9.53 41.96
N GLY A 210 18.98 -9.56 41.73
CA GLY A 210 18.01 -10.33 42.54
C GLY A 210 17.87 -11.80 42.15
N SER A 211 18.43 -12.23 41.00
CA SER A 211 18.24 -13.58 40.45
C SER A 211 19.32 -14.59 40.87
N HIS A 212 20.15 -14.27 41.87
CA HIS A 212 21.19 -15.17 42.42
C HIS A 212 21.10 -15.41 43.94
N ALA A 213 19.95 -15.09 44.56
CA ALA A 213 19.66 -15.50 45.94
C ALA A 213 18.21 -15.96 46.04
N GLY A 214 17.98 -17.24 45.68
CA GLY A 214 16.69 -17.92 45.77
C GLY A 214 16.83 -19.36 45.33
#